data_AF-A0A2N2N7P3-F1
#
_entry.id   AF-A0A2N2N7P3-F1
#
_cell.length_a   1.000
_cell.length_b   1.000
_cell.length_c   1.000
_cell.angle_alpha   90.00
_cell.angle_beta   90.00
_cell.angle_gamma   90.00
#
_symmetry.space_group_name_H-M   'P 1'
#
loop_
_entity.id
_entity.type
_entity.pdbx_description
1 polymer ?
#
loop_
_entity_poly.entity_id
_entity_poly.type
_entity_poly.pdbx_seq_one_letter_code
_entity_poly.pdbx_strand_id
1 'polypeptide(L)'
;MKPEEIELKGRLDGNQRNRLVRLLDMMYSPSELANEIGFEVRQVYRVYIPLGCPYESDSKGRHWINGQQFRNWVTDLYKKRELKLNEAFCLTCKKPVRMIDPERIQEGRLFYYLCVCPVCGRKLARIITRGKAINDQP
;
A
#
# COMPACT_ATOMS: atom_id res chain seq x y z
N MET A 1 15.06 -12.78 -13.58
CA MET A 1 14.32 -11.57 -13.15
C MET A 1 13.63 -11.91 -11.83
N LYS A 2 14.11 -11.41 -10.68
CA LYS A 2 13.47 -11.70 -9.39
C LYS A 2 12.08 -11.06 -9.42
N PRO A 3 11.01 -11.74 -8.99
CA PRO A 3 9.71 -11.09 -8.86
C PRO A 3 9.89 -9.90 -7.93
N GLU A 4 9.51 -8.70 -8.39
CA GLU A 4 9.56 -7.49 -7.58
C GLU A 4 8.79 -7.71 -6.29
N GLU A 5 9.52 -7.85 -5.20
CA GLU A 5 8.95 -8.10 -3.89
C GLU A 5 8.26 -6.81 -3.42
N ILE A 6 6.98 -6.90 -3.06
CA ILE A 6 6.24 -5.74 -2.60
C ILE A 6 6.71 -5.42 -1.18
N GLU A 7 7.40 -4.30 -1.01
CA GLU A 7 7.74 -3.79 0.32
C GLU A 7 6.47 -3.28 1.01
N LEU A 8 6.17 -3.84 2.17
CA LEU A 8 4.99 -3.49 2.97
C LEU A 8 5.38 -2.91 4.33
N LYS A 9 6.66 -2.93 4.71
CA LYS A 9 7.13 -2.42 6.00
C LYS A 9 6.89 -0.93 6.10
N GLY A 10 6.11 -0.51 7.09
CA GLY A 10 5.81 0.91 7.30
C GLY A 10 4.74 1.45 6.35
N ARG A 11 3.99 0.57 5.67
CA ARG A 11 2.82 0.98 4.89
C ARG A 11 1.78 1.61 5.80
N LEU A 12 1.41 2.84 5.46
CA LEU A 12 0.39 3.60 6.19
C LEU A 12 -1.02 3.01 6.01
N ASP A 13 -1.81 3.04 7.08
CA ASP A 13 -3.22 2.71 7.05
C ASP A 13 -4.07 3.83 6.40
N GLY A 14 -5.39 3.63 6.31
CA GLY A 14 -6.29 4.59 5.68
C GLY A 14 -6.33 5.96 6.38
N ASN A 15 -6.31 5.97 7.71
CA ASN A 15 -6.36 7.21 8.50
C ASN A 15 -5.04 7.97 8.41
N GLN A 16 -3.93 7.26 8.51
CA GLN A 16 -2.58 7.80 8.35
C GLN A 16 -2.38 8.37 6.94
N ARG A 17 -2.88 7.69 5.89
CA ARG A 17 -2.84 8.23 4.51
C ARG A 17 -3.64 9.52 4.35
N ASN A 18 -4.79 9.63 5.00
CA ASN A 18 -5.57 10.87 4.97
C ASN A 18 -4.83 12.03 5.64
N ARG A 19 -4.08 11.75 6.71
CA ARG A 19 -3.21 12.73 7.38
C ARG A 19 -1.98 13.08 6.54
N LEU A 20 -1.36 12.09 5.88
CA LEU A 20 -0.22 12.28 4.98
C LEU A 20 -0.48 13.35 3.90
N VAL A 21 -1.68 13.35 3.31
CA VAL A 21 -2.04 14.32 2.27
C VAL A 21 -2.06 15.76 2.79
N ARG A 22 -2.26 15.95 4.11
CA ARG A 22 -2.33 17.25 4.78
C ARG A 22 -0.99 17.79 5.24
N LEU A 23 0.10 17.02 5.10
CA LEU A 23 1.44 17.53 5.42
C LEU A 23 1.75 18.77 4.59
N LEU A 24 2.34 19.75 5.26
CA LEU A 24 2.76 21.00 4.65
C LEU A 24 4.16 20.84 4.03
N ASP A 25 4.49 21.75 3.12
CA ASP A 25 5.83 21.87 2.58
C ASP A 25 6.74 22.61 3.58
N MET A 26 7.13 21.90 4.64
CA MET A 26 8.02 22.38 5.69
C MET A 26 8.79 21.24 6.33
N MET A 27 9.83 21.57 7.09
CA MET A 27 10.63 20.59 7.82
C MET A 27 9.93 20.16 9.11
N TYR A 28 9.87 18.86 9.31
CA TYR A 28 9.41 18.20 10.53
C TYR A 28 10.55 17.43 11.15
N SER A 29 10.66 17.45 12.48
CA SER A 29 11.43 16.43 13.18
C SER A 29 10.73 15.06 13.07
N PRO A 30 11.45 13.94 13.25
CA PRO A 30 10.86 12.61 13.26
C PRO A 30 9.71 12.45 14.27
N SER A 31 9.76 13.16 15.41
CA SER A 31 8.70 13.14 16.42
C SER A 31 7.45 13.90 15.98
N GLU A 32 7.61 15.08 15.40
CA GLU A 32 6.49 15.87 14.87
C GLU A 32 5.82 15.13 13.73
N LEU A 33 6.61 14.61 12.76
CA LEU A 33 6.09 13.85 11.62
C LEU A 33 5.26 12.63 12.08
N ALA A 34 5.77 11.91 13.07
CA ALA A 34 5.11 10.75 13.65
C ALA A 34 3.77 11.11 14.31
N ASN A 35 3.74 12.21 15.06
CA ASN A 35 2.52 12.69 15.72
C ASN A 35 1.47 13.16 14.70
N GLU A 36 1.88 13.95 13.70
CA GLU A 36 1.00 14.47 12.65
C GLU A 36 0.32 13.34 11.87
N ILE A 37 1.07 12.30 11.52
CA ILE A 37 0.55 11.19 10.72
C ILE A 37 -0.12 10.12 11.58
N GLY A 38 0.32 9.94 12.83
CA GLY A 38 -0.19 8.94 13.76
C GLY A 38 0.53 7.59 13.65
N PHE A 39 1.86 7.57 13.60
CA PHE A 39 2.68 6.37 13.73
C PHE A 39 3.76 6.55 14.81
N GLU A 40 4.50 5.50 15.16
CA GLU A 40 5.61 5.62 16.13
C GLU A 40 6.87 6.24 15.51
N VAL A 41 7.55 7.11 16.25
CA VAL A 41 8.85 7.71 15.86
C VAL A 41 9.88 6.65 15.43
N ARG A 42 9.86 5.49 16.09
CA ARG A 42 10.65 4.31 15.73
C ARG A 42 10.55 3.94 14.25
N GLN A 43 9.37 4.09 13.66
CA GLN A 43 9.11 3.75 12.25
C GLN A 43 9.94 4.63 11.30
N VAL A 44 10.15 5.90 11.64
CA VAL A 44 11.03 6.79 10.86
C VAL A 44 12.44 6.22 10.79
N TYR A 45 13.02 5.92 11.94
CA TYR A 45 14.43 5.51 12.04
C TYR A 45 14.67 4.06 11.58
N ARG A 46 13.77 3.13 11.89
CA ARG A 46 13.98 1.70 11.62
C ARG A 46 13.43 1.24 10.29
N VAL A 47 12.55 2.01 9.67
CA VAL A 47 11.87 1.62 8.43
C VAL A 47 12.12 2.67 7.36
N TYR A 48 11.72 3.91 7.57
CA TYR A 48 11.72 4.89 6.48
C TYR A 48 13.12 5.34 6.05
N ILE A 49 13.98 5.69 6.99
CA ILE A 49 15.36 6.08 6.69
C ILE A 49 16.12 4.95 5.98
N PRO A 50 16.11 3.69 6.49
CA PRO A 50 16.72 2.55 5.78
C PRO A 50 16.12 2.28 4.39
N LEU A 51 14.86 2.66 4.14
CA LEU A 51 14.21 2.54 2.84
C LEU A 51 14.47 3.75 1.91
N GLY A 52 15.33 4.68 2.31
CA GLY A 52 15.72 5.82 1.49
C GLY A 52 14.75 7.01 1.56
N CYS A 53 14.04 7.17 2.68
CA CYS A 53 13.28 8.39 2.95
C CYS A 53 14.18 9.62 2.84
N PRO A 54 13.77 10.69 2.15
CA PRO A 54 14.55 11.93 2.12
C PRO A 54 14.56 12.57 3.51
N TYR A 55 15.77 12.92 3.97
CA TYR A 55 15.99 13.66 5.20
C TYR A 55 17.25 14.50 5.09
N GLU A 56 17.31 15.57 5.88
CA GLU A 56 18.50 16.39 6.09
C GLU A 56 19.00 16.18 7.52
N SER A 57 20.30 16.34 7.74
CA SER A 57 20.88 16.34 9.08
C SER A 57 21.43 17.72 9.40
N ASP A 58 21.09 18.24 10.57
CA ASP A 58 21.68 19.49 11.05
C ASP A 58 23.10 19.28 11.62
N SER A 59 23.75 20.37 12.02
CA SER A 59 25.09 20.34 12.63
C SER A 59 25.16 19.58 13.96
N LYS A 60 24.01 19.27 14.58
CA LYS A 60 23.88 18.48 15.81
C LYS A 60 23.50 17.03 15.52
N GLY A 61 23.45 16.63 14.25
CA GLY A 61 23.08 15.29 13.81
C GLY A 61 21.58 14.97 13.93
N ARG A 62 20.71 15.97 14.13
CA ARG A 62 19.26 15.75 14.16
C ARG A 62 18.74 15.63 12.74
N HIS A 63 17.83 14.69 12.52
CA HIS A 63 17.19 14.52 11.23
C HIS A 63 15.98 15.45 11.10
N TRP A 64 15.81 15.97 9.89
CA TRP A 64 14.71 16.83 9.48
C TRP A 64 14.13 16.27 8.18
N ILE A 65 12.81 16.16 8.11
CA ILE A 65 12.11 15.57 6.98
C ILE A 65 11.12 16.59 6.44
N ASN A 66 11.24 16.95 5.15
CA ASN A 66 10.26 17.81 4.51
C ASN A 66 8.92 17.05 4.30
N GLY A 67 7.81 17.62 4.74
CA GLY A 67 6.50 16.98 4.69
C GLY A 67 6.00 16.67 3.26
N GLN A 68 6.23 17.58 2.30
CA GLN A 68 5.85 17.37 0.90
C GLN A 68 6.70 16.27 0.25
N GLN A 69 8.02 16.30 0.45
CA GLN A 69 8.93 15.27 -0.05
C GLN A 69 8.59 13.90 0.54
N PHE A 70 8.33 13.84 1.85
CA PHE A 70 7.91 12.61 2.52
C PHE A 70 6.61 12.06 1.93
N ARG A 71 5.60 12.92 1.71
CA ARG A 71 4.33 12.53 1.08
C ARG A 71 4.56 11.91 -0.30
N ASN A 72 5.37 12.56 -1.14
CA ASN A 72 5.65 12.08 -2.49
C ASN A 72 6.38 10.74 -2.44
N TRP A 73 7.42 10.65 -1.62
CA TRP A 73 8.20 9.42 -1.41
C TRP A 73 7.33 8.24 -0.94
N VAL A 74 6.46 8.43 0.07
CA VAL A 74 5.53 7.39 0.53
C VAL A 74 4.54 6.99 -0.57
N THR A 75 4.06 7.96 -1.35
CA THR A 75 3.09 7.71 -2.43
C THR A 75 3.71 6.86 -3.55
N ASP A 76 4.96 7.13 -3.90
CA ASP A 76 5.70 6.39 -4.91
C ASP A 76 6.10 5.00 -4.40
N LEU A 77 6.58 4.90 -3.16
CA LEU A 77 6.97 3.63 -2.55
C LEU A 77 5.79 2.65 -2.46
N TYR A 78 4.60 3.12 -2.07
CA TYR A 78 3.40 2.30 -1.95
C TYR A 78 2.39 2.53 -3.07
N LYS A 79 2.87 2.84 -4.28
CA LYS A 79 2.04 3.02 -5.46
C LYS A 79 1.18 1.77 -5.68
N LYS A 80 -0.13 1.99 -5.82
CA LYS A 80 -1.07 0.89 -6.10
C LYS A 80 -0.74 0.30 -7.46
N ARG A 81 -0.51 -1.01 -7.49
CA ARG A 81 -0.43 -1.76 -8.75
C ARG A 81 -1.85 -2.10 -9.19
N GLU A 82 -2.15 -1.81 -10.46
CA GLU A 82 -3.38 -2.28 -11.08
C GLU A 82 -3.26 -3.78 -11.36
N LEU A 83 -4.32 -4.52 -11.04
CA LEU A 83 -4.42 -5.94 -11.35
C LEU A 83 -5.04 -6.09 -12.74
N LYS A 84 -4.48 -6.96 -13.59
CA LYS A 84 -5.11 -7.32 -14.87
C LYS A 84 -6.46 -7.98 -14.63
N LEU A 85 -7.36 -8.03 -15.61
CA LEU A 85 -8.71 -8.61 -15.48
C LEU A 85 -8.73 -10.08 -15.02
N ASN A 86 -7.65 -10.82 -15.23
CA ASN A 86 -7.48 -12.22 -14.85
C ASN A 86 -6.57 -12.45 -13.62
N GLU A 87 -6.23 -11.41 -12.86
CA GLU A 87 -5.36 -11.50 -11.67
C GLU A 87 -6.07 -11.18 -10.33
N ALA A 88 -5.82 -11.96 -9.29
CA ALA A 88 -6.22 -11.62 -7.92
C ALA A 88 -4.98 -11.28 -7.09
N PHE A 89 -5.14 -10.46 -6.04
CA PHE A 89 -4.04 -10.19 -5.11
C PHE A 89 -4.07 -11.20 -3.96
N CYS A 90 -3.01 -11.99 -3.81
CA CYS A 90 -2.89 -12.90 -2.68
C CYS A 90 -2.32 -12.17 -1.46
N LEU A 91 -3.10 -12.05 -0.38
CA LEU A 91 -2.65 -11.42 0.88
C LEU A 91 -1.53 -12.20 1.59
N THR A 92 -1.32 -13.46 1.24
CA THR A 92 -0.30 -14.33 1.84
C THR A 92 0.99 -14.30 1.05
N CYS A 93 0.90 -14.49 -0.27
CA CYS A 93 2.06 -14.38 -1.16
C CYS A 93 2.47 -12.93 -1.42
N LYS A 94 1.64 -11.95 -1.00
CA LYS A 94 1.85 -10.51 -1.17
C LYS A 94 2.16 -10.12 -2.62
N LYS A 95 1.52 -10.77 -3.58
CA LYS A 95 1.71 -10.54 -5.00
C LYS A 95 0.44 -10.81 -5.81
N PRO A 96 0.30 -10.19 -7.00
CA PRO A 96 -0.68 -10.59 -7.99
C PRO A 96 -0.46 -12.05 -8.39
N VAL A 97 -1.55 -12.80 -8.50
CA VAL A 97 -1.55 -14.18 -8.99
C VAL A 97 -2.66 -14.31 -10.03
N ARG A 98 -2.43 -15.16 -11.06
CA ARG A 98 -3.49 -15.47 -12.02
C ARG A 98 -4.63 -16.19 -11.32
N MET A 99 -5.86 -15.81 -11.65
CA MET A 99 -7.05 -16.53 -11.26
C MET A 99 -7.16 -17.77 -12.15
N ILE A 100 -7.25 -18.95 -11.52
CA ILE A 100 -7.52 -20.22 -12.21
C ILE A 100 -8.95 -20.58 -11.85
N ASP A 101 -9.77 -20.84 -12.87
CA ASP A 101 -11.20 -21.18 -12.78
C ASP A 101 -11.98 -20.34 -11.75
N PRO A 102 -12.01 -19.00 -11.90
CA PRO A 102 -12.70 -18.14 -10.95
C PRO A 102 -14.22 -18.35 -10.98
N GLU A 103 -14.81 -18.58 -9.83
CA GLU A 103 -16.27 -18.63 -9.64
C GLU A 103 -16.82 -17.21 -9.46
N ARG A 104 -17.80 -16.81 -10.27
CA ARG A 104 -18.45 -15.50 -10.13
C ARG A 104 -19.55 -15.61 -9.07
N ILE A 105 -19.41 -14.83 -8.00
CA ILE A 105 -20.37 -14.76 -6.91
C ILE A 105 -21.01 -13.37 -6.87
N GLN A 106 -22.32 -13.35 -6.57
CA GLN A 106 -23.06 -12.14 -6.29
C GLN A 106 -23.64 -12.21 -4.87
N GLU A 107 -23.28 -11.23 -4.04
CA GLU A 107 -23.87 -11.01 -2.71
C GLU A 107 -24.53 -9.64 -2.66
N GLY A 108 -25.85 -9.61 -2.78
CA GLY A 108 -26.62 -8.38 -2.90
C GLY A 108 -26.18 -7.53 -4.10
N ARG A 109 -25.50 -6.41 -3.84
CA ARG A 109 -24.96 -5.48 -4.86
C ARG A 109 -23.46 -5.67 -5.15
N LEU A 110 -22.80 -6.62 -4.46
CA LEU A 110 -21.38 -6.89 -4.62
C LEU A 110 -21.18 -8.04 -5.60
N PHE A 111 -20.39 -7.80 -6.65
CA PHE A 111 -19.98 -8.82 -7.61
C PHE A 111 -18.48 -9.08 -7.43
N TYR A 112 -18.12 -10.34 -7.26
CA TYR A 112 -16.72 -10.72 -7.06
C TYR A 112 -16.42 -12.10 -7.64
N TYR A 113 -15.15 -12.34 -7.94
CA TYR A 113 -14.64 -13.67 -8.28
C TYR A 113 -14.05 -14.33 -7.03
N LEU A 114 -14.42 -15.58 -6.79
CA LEU A 114 -13.76 -16.46 -5.83
C LEU A 114 -12.80 -17.38 -6.59
N CYS A 115 -11.54 -17.43 -6.17
CA CYS A 115 -10.55 -18.32 -6.78
C CYS A 115 -9.58 -18.85 -5.72
N VAL A 116 -8.72 -19.78 -6.10
CA VAL A 116 -7.68 -20.32 -5.23
C VAL A 116 -6.32 -19.80 -5.70
N CYS A 117 -5.49 -19.35 -4.76
CA CYS A 117 -4.12 -18.96 -5.06
C CYS A 117 -3.32 -20.17 -5.55
N PRO A 118 -2.76 -20.15 -6.78
CA PRO A 118 -1.98 -21.28 -7.30
C PRO A 118 -0.64 -21.50 -6.58
N VAL A 119 -0.19 -20.51 -5.81
CA VAL A 119 1.11 -20.56 -5.11
C VAL A 119 0.98 -21.08 -3.68
N CYS A 120 -0.11 -20.73 -2.97
CA CYS A 120 -0.26 -21.07 -1.54
C CYS A 120 -1.57 -21.77 -1.19
N GLY A 121 -2.46 -22.03 -2.16
CA GLY A 121 -3.71 -22.76 -1.95
C GLY A 121 -4.81 -22.00 -1.18
N ARG A 122 -4.58 -20.75 -0.76
CA ARG A 122 -5.61 -19.97 -0.05
C ARG A 122 -6.71 -19.48 -1.00
N LYS A 123 -7.95 -19.46 -0.51
CA LYS A 123 -9.08 -18.82 -1.19
C LYS A 123 -8.86 -17.31 -1.27
N LEU A 124 -9.11 -16.74 -2.43
CA LEU A 124 -8.97 -15.33 -2.76
C LEU A 124 -10.31 -14.81 -3.26
N ALA A 125 -10.66 -13.60 -2.84
CA ALA A 125 -11.78 -12.86 -3.39
C ALA A 125 -11.25 -11.67 -4.19
N ARG A 126 -11.74 -11.51 -5.42
CA ARG A 126 -11.50 -10.34 -6.25
C ARG A 126 -12.80 -9.60 -6.49
N ILE A 127 -12.92 -8.41 -5.92
CA ILE A 127 -14.07 -7.54 -6.15
C ILE A 127 -14.01 -7.01 -7.60
N ILE A 128 -15.12 -7.17 -8.32
CA ILE A 128 -15.31 -6.63 -9.66
C ILE A 128 -15.96 -5.26 -9.55
N THR A 129 -17.16 -5.21 -8.94
CA THR A 129 -17.95 -3.99 -8.82
C THR A 129 -18.92 -4.04 -7.64
N ARG A 130 -19.37 -2.86 -7.21
CA ARG A 130 -20.50 -2.65 -6.31
C ARG A 130 -21.55 -1.84 -7.06
N GLY A 131 -22.70 -2.43 -7.39
CA GLY A 131 -23.76 -1.71 -8.11
C GLY A 131 -24.42 -2.55 -9.21
N LYS A 132 -24.55 -1.99 -10.42
CA LYS A 132 -25.11 -2.72 -11.57
C LYS A 132 -24.14 -3.82 -12.01
N ALA A 133 -24.69 -4.96 -12.41
CA ALA A 133 -23.90 -6.03 -13.01
C ALA A 133 -23.20 -5.48 -14.26
N ILE A 134 -21.87 -5.62 -14.30
CA ILE A 134 -21.08 -5.39 -15.51
C ILE A 134 -20.85 -6.76 -16.16
N ASN A 135 -20.94 -6.84 -17.48
CA ASN A 135 -20.54 -8.02 -18.25
C ASN A 135 -19.02 -8.05 -18.36
N ASP A 136 -18.36 -8.50 -17.29
CA ASP A 136 -16.89 -8.66 -17.20
C ASP A 136 -16.48 -10.13 -17.32
N GLN A 137 -17.14 -10.90 -18.20
CA GLN A 137 -16.66 -12.24 -18.54
C GLN A 137 -15.31 -12.10 -19.27
N PRO A 138 -14.26 -12.82 -18.83
CA PRO A 138 -12.95 -12.82 -19.47
C PRO A 138 -12.98 -13.47 -20.86
#